data_AF-A0A9X8ZCJ9-F1
#
_entry.id   AF-A0A9X8ZCJ9-F1
#
_cell.length_a   1.000
_cell.length_b   1.000
_cell.length_c   1.000
_cell.angle_alpha   90.00
_cell.angle_beta   90.00
_cell.angle_gamma   90.00
#
_symmetry.space_group_name_H-M   'P 1'
#
loop_
_entity.id
_entity.type
_entity.pdbx_description
1 polymer ?
#
loop_
_entity_poly.entity_id
_entity_poly.type
_entity_poly.pdbx_seq_one_letter_code
_entity_poly.pdbx_strand_id
1 'polypeptide(L)'
;DDLTVRKLKFGLMKSLTVNLIYLKGMVNKDSIQEYIIAPLLGLSKDITIRANIIDDVAENVIRTAEVNVKDNFEDLTDAIIKGNAIILFEGFNRGIIADVAQVKERGLEQAISERSPRGGT
;
A
#
# COMPACT_ATOMS: atom_id res chain seq x y z
N ASP A 1 22.37 2.61 -8.84
CA ASP A 1 21.05 2.11 -9.22
C ASP A 1 20.62 1.08 -8.18
N ASP A 2 19.65 1.40 -7.33
CA ASP A 2 19.25 0.54 -6.20
C ASP A 2 17.72 0.30 -6.24
N LEU A 3 17.19 0.01 -7.44
CA LEU A 3 15.80 -0.42 -7.62
C LEU A 3 15.62 -1.84 -7.09
N THR A 4 14.66 -2.03 -6.19
CA THR A 4 14.32 -3.33 -5.62
C THR A 4 12.87 -3.66 -5.92
N VAL A 5 12.62 -4.89 -6.38
CA VAL A 5 11.28 -5.43 -6.60
C VAL A 5 11.05 -6.59 -5.65
N ARG A 6 9.95 -6.52 -4.88
CA ARG A 6 9.55 -7.53 -3.90
C ARG A 6 8.16 -8.06 -4.22
N LYS A 7 8.08 -9.37 -4.47
CA LYS A 7 6.80 -10.07 -4.70
C LYS A 7 6.17 -10.50 -3.38
N LEU A 8 4.90 -10.20 -3.21
CA LEU A 8 4.10 -10.55 -2.03
C LEU A 8 2.82 -11.24 -2.50
N LYS A 9 2.33 -12.20 -1.72
CA LYS A 9 1.06 -12.89 -1.99
C LYS A 9 0.19 -12.85 -0.74
N PHE A 10 -1.06 -12.46 -0.90
CA PHE A 10 -2.03 -12.31 0.20
C PHE A 10 -3.46 -12.65 -0.25
N GLY A 11 -4.42 -12.47 0.65
CA GLY A 11 -5.82 -12.83 0.44
C GLY A 11 -6.14 -14.31 0.62
N LEU A 12 -7.42 -14.66 0.40
CA LEU A 12 -7.94 -16.01 0.59
C LEU A 12 -7.13 -17.01 -0.29
N MET A 13 -6.54 -18.02 0.34
CA MET A 13 -5.68 -19.02 -0.31
C MET A 13 -4.45 -18.46 -1.08
N LYS A 14 -3.98 -17.24 -0.78
CA LYS A 14 -2.86 -16.58 -1.49
C LYS A 14 -3.13 -16.37 -2.98
N SER A 15 -4.40 -16.14 -3.33
CA SER A 15 -4.82 -15.93 -4.70
C SER A 15 -4.41 -14.57 -5.27
N LEU A 16 -4.16 -13.55 -4.43
CA LEU A 16 -3.70 -12.24 -4.88
C LEU A 16 -2.18 -12.17 -4.83
N THR A 17 -1.57 -11.79 -5.95
CA THR A 17 -0.14 -11.51 -6.05
C THR A 17 0.06 -10.02 -6.27
N VAL A 18 1.00 -9.42 -5.56
CA VAL A 18 1.42 -8.04 -5.79
C VAL A 18 2.93 -7.94 -5.92
N ASN A 19 3.36 -6.91 -6.64
CA ASN A 19 4.75 -6.55 -6.83
C ASN A 19 4.98 -5.17 -6.24
N LEU A 20 5.79 -5.11 -5.18
CA LEU A 20 6.23 -3.87 -4.57
C LEU A 20 7.55 -3.45 -5.23
N ILE A 21 7.63 -2.25 -5.78
CA ILE A 21 8.79 -1.67 -6.46
C ILE A 21 9.20 -0.40 -5.71
N TYR A 22 10.48 -0.27 -5.37
CA TYR A 22 10.98 0.93 -4.68
C TYR A 22 12.48 1.14 -4.89
N LEU A 23 12.94 2.37 -4.69
CA LEU A 23 14.36 2.72 -4.69
C LEU A 23 14.92 2.65 -3.27
N LYS A 24 15.72 1.62 -2.98
CA LYS A 24 16.31 1.35 -1.66
C LYS A 24 17.15 2.51 -1.09
N GLY A 25 17.68 3.38 -1.95
CA GLY A 25 18.42 4.58 -1.54
C GLY A 25 17.55 5.76 -1.12
N MET A 26 16.25 5.75 -1.44
CA MET A 26 15.32 6.87 -1.17
C MET A 26 14.20 6.50 -0.19
N VAL A 27 13.97 5.20 0.02
CA VAL A 27 12.92 4.70 0.91
C VAL A 27 13.51 4.02 2.13
N ASN A 28 12.77 4.07 3.24
CA ASN A 28 13.15 3.35 4.44
C ASN A 28 12.57 1.91 4.41
N LYS A 29 13.44 0.90 4.36
CA LYS A 29 13.01 -0.52 4.30
C LYS A 29 12.19 -0.95 5.52
N ASP A 30 12.51 -0.38 6.67
CA ASP A 30 11.85 -0.68 7.93
C ASP A 30 10.39 -0.21 7.88
N SER A 31 10.18 1.03 7.41
CA SER A 31 8.86 1.59 7.13
C SER A 31 8.07 0.75 6.12
N ILE A 32 8.69 0.28 5.03
CA ILE A 32 8.02 -0.64 4.10
C ILE A 32 7.60 -1.93 4.80
N GLN A 33 8.45 -2.47 5.67
CA GLN A 33 8.17 -3.71 6.36
C GLN A 33 7.03 -3.58 7.37
N GLU A 34 7.02 -2.52 8.17
CA GLU A 34 5.99 -2.29 9.19
C GLU A 34 4.67 -1.75 8.62
N TYR A 35 4.72 -0.84 7.65
CA TYR A 35 3.53 -0.16 7.13
C TYR A 35 2.91 -0.79 5.88
N ILE A 36 3.68 -1.59 5.13
CA ILE A 36 3.17 -2.28 3.93
C ILE A 36 3.16 -3.78 4.15
N ILE A 37 4.31 -4.41 4.43
CA ILE A 37 4.41 -5.88 4.42
C ILE A 37 3.62 -6.50 5.58
N ALA A 38 3.82 -6.03 6.81
CA ALA A 38 3.15 -6.56 7.99
C ALA A 38 1.61 -6.53 7.88
N PRO A 39 0.95 -5.39 7.55
CA PRO A 39 -0.50 -5.38 7.40
C PRO A 39 -0.95 -6.26 6.24
N LEU A 40 -0.30 -6.21 5.08
CA LEU A 40 -0.66 -7.01 3.90
C LEU A 40 -0.65 -8.52 4.16
N LEU A 41 0.33 -9.02 4.94
CA LEU A 41 0.35 -10.42 5.40
C LEU A 41 -0.75 -10.73 6.42
N GLY A 42 -1.16 -9.75 7.22
CA GLY A 42 -2.26 -9.86 8.16
C GLY A 42 -3.63 -10.03 7.50
N LEU A 43 -3.84 -9.55 6.28
CA LEU A 43 -5.11 -9.58 5.53
C LEU A 43 -5.53 -10.93 4.92
N SER A 44 -5.17 -12.01 5.59
CA SER A 44 -5.43 -13.37 5.14
C SER A 44 -6.90 -13.81 5.23
N LYS A 45 -7.78 -13.08 5.93
CA LYS A 45 -9.06 -13.63 6.39
C LYS A 45 -10.35 -13.04 5.77
N ASP A 46 -10.33 -11.78 5.31
CA ASP A 46 -11.58 -11.07 4.94
C ASP A 46 -11.53 -10.29 3.62
N ILE A 47 -10.46 -10.43 2.83
CA ILE A 47 -10.40 -9.78 1.51
C ILE A 47 -11.28 -10.54 0.51
N THR A 48 -12.39 -9.92 0.12
CA THR A 48 -13.17 -10.34 -1.04
C THR A 48 -12.55 -9.71 -2.28
N ILE A 49 -12.14 -10.52 -3.25
CA ILE A 49 -11.59 -10.06 -4.54
C ILE A 49 -12.73 -9.36 -5.29
N ARG A 50 -12.83 -8.04 -5.13
CA ARG A 50 -13.76 -7.15 -5.85
C ARG A 50 -12.96 -6.14 -6.65
N ALA A 51 -13.61 -5.45 -7.60
CA ALA A 51 -12.95 -4.41 -8.39
C ALA A 51 -12.32 -3.29 -7.52
N ASN A 52 -12.81 -3.09 -6.29
CA ASN A 52 -12.31 -2.10 -5.34
C ASN A 52 -11.19 -2.61 -4.43
N ILE A 53 -10.66 -3.81 -4.64
CA ILE A 53 -9.64 -4.39 -3.76
C ILE A 53 -8.37 -3.54 -3.66
N ILE A 54 -8.03 -2.83 -4.75
CA ILE A 54 -6.84 -1.98 -4.82
C ILE A 54 -7.01 -0.76 -3.92
N ASP A 55 -8.20 -0.16 -3.97
CA ASP A 55 -8.58 1.00 -3.18
C ASP A 55 -8.73 0.62 -1.70
N ASP A 56 -9.32 -0.54 -1.42
CA ASP A 56 -9.40 -1.12 -0.08
C ASP A 56 -7.99 -1.38 0.50
N VAL A 57 -7.08 -1.93 -0.32
CA VAL A 57 -5.67 -2.11 0.07
C VAL A 57 -4.95 -0.77 0.25
N ALA A 58 -5.23 0.21 -0.60
CA ALA A 58 -4.67 1.55 -0.46
C ALA A 58 -5.08 2.19 0.87
N GLU A 59 -6.38 2.21 1.19
CA GLU A 59 -6.91 2.96 2.33
C GLU A 59 -6.92 2.19 3.65
N ASN A 60 -7.19 0.88 3.63
CA ASN A 60 -7.41 0.10 4.86
C ASN A 60 -6.17 -0.73 5.28
N VAL A 61 -5.25 -0.97 4.36
CA VAL A 61 -4.13 -1.91 4.57
C VAL A 61 -2.82 -1.18 4.67
N ILE A 62 -2.55 -0.28 3.72
CA ILE A 62 -1.31 0.48 3.69
C ILE A 62 -1.40 1.58 4.75
N ARG A 63 -0.47 1.57 5.70
CA ARG A 63 -0.39 2.56 6.79
C ARG A 63 0.60 3.67 6.46
N THR A 64 0.48 4.28 5.29
CA THR A 64 1.41 5.34 4.82
C THR A 64 0.75 6.71 4.81
N ALA A 65 1.55 7.77 4.81
CA ALA A 65 1.07 9.15 4.96
C ALA A 65 0.23 9.59 3.77
N GLU A 66 0.67 9.17 2.59
CA GLU A 66 -0.02 9.44 1.34
C GLU A 66 -0.05 8.15 0.51
N VAL A 67 -1.20 7.85 -0.07
CA VAL A 67 -1.42 6.69 -0.92
C VAL A 67 -2.31 7.11 -2.08
N ASN A 68 -1.87 6.81 -3.30
CA ASN A 68 -2.54 7.21 -4.53
C ASN A 68 -2.68 6.02 -5.47
N VAL A 69 -3.88 5.78 -6.00
CA VAL A 69 -4.10 4.74 -7.02
C VAL A 69 -4.02 5.38 -8.40
N LYS A 70 -3.15 4.84 -9.25
CA LYS A 70 -2.94 5.31 -10.63
C LYS A 70 -2.91 4.15 -11.60
N ASP A 71 -3.56 4.31 -12.74
CA ASP A 71 -3.52 3.40 -13.90
C ASP A 71 -2.46 3.78 -14.94
N ASN A 72 -1.82 4.96 -14.78
CA ASN A 72 -0.90 5.52 -15.76
C ASN A 72 0.55 5.16 -15.45
N PHE A 73 1.25 4.57 -16.43
CA PHE A 73 2.65 4.18 -16.27
C PHE A 73 3.59 5.37 -16.07
N GLU A 74 3.27 6.52 -16.65
CA GLU A 74 4.02 7.77 -16.48
C GLU A 74 3.99 8.25 -15.02
N ASP A 75 2.80 8.32 -14.41
CA ASP A 75 2.64 8.65 -12.98
C ASP A 75 3.41 7.67 -12.08
N LEU A 76 3.35 6.37 -12.39
CA LEU A 76 4.09 5.35 -11.64
C LEU A 76 5.61 5.60 -11.77
N THR A 77 6.12 5.83 -12.97
CA THR A 77 7.56 6.05 -13.17
C THR A 77 8.03 7.31 -12.45
N ASP A 78 7.28 8.41 -12.54
CA ASP A 78 7.56 9.66 -11.85
C ASP A 78 7.60 9.49 -10.33
N ALA A 79 6.65 8.73 -9.76
CA ALA A 79 6.61 8.45 -8.33
C ALA A 79 7.81 7.62 -7.84
N ILE A 80 8.30 6.64 -8.64
CA ILE A 80 9.53 5.91 -8.29
C ILE A 80 10.71 6.88 -8.22
N ILE A 81 10.83 7.80 -9.18
CA ILE A 81 11.92 8.79 -9.25
C ILE A 81 11.85 9.78 -8.07
N LYS A 82 10.65 10.09 -7.58
CA LYS A 82 10.42 10.91 -6.38
C LYS A 82 10.74 10.20 -5.07
N GLY A 83 11.00 8.89 -5.10
CA GLY A 83 11.28 8.10 -3.91
C GLY A 83 10.02 7.51 -3.25
N ASN A 84 8.93 7.36 -3.98
CA ASN A 84 7.76 6.63 -3.52
C ASN A 84 7.92 5.12 -3.82
N ALA A 85 7.11 4.28 -3.14
CA ALA A 85 6.99 2.87 -3.46
C ALA A 85 5.75 2.59 -4.29
N ILE A 86 5.86 1.62 -5.19
CA ILE A 86 4.79 1.25 -6.11
C ILE A 86 4.36 -0.17 -5.87
N ILE A 87 3.06 -0.42 -5.86
CA ILE A 87 2.46 -1.72 -5.60
C ILE A 87 1.57 -2.04 -6.79
N LEU A 88 1.97 -3.05 -7.56
CA LEU A 88 1.23 -3.52 -8.72
C LEU A 88 0.51 -4.82 -8.39
N PHE A 89 -0.76 -4.89 -8.74
CA PHE A 89 -1.59 -6.07 -8.50
C PHE A 89 -1.65 -6.92 -9.75
N GLU A 90 -1.29 -8.19 -9.61
CA GLU A 90 -1.35 -9.15 -10.70
C GLU A 90 -2.82 -9.38 -11.10
N GLY A 91 -3.12 -9.29 -12.39
CA GLY A 91 -4.49 -9.28 -12.92
C GLY A 91 -5.21 -7.93 -12.92
N PHE A 92 -4.57 -6.83 -12.51
CA PHE A 92 -5.17 -5.48 -12.55
C PHE A 92 -4.30 -4.48 -13.30
N ASN A 93 -4.92 -3.61 -14.10
CA ASN A 93 -4.25 -2.52 -14.83
C ASN A 93 -4.09 -1.24 -13.99
N ARG A 94 -3.96 -1.37 -12.67
CA ARG A 94 -3.85 -0.26 -11.72
C ARG A 94 -2.74 -0.54 -10.72
N GLY A 95 -1.98 0.49 -10.39
CA GLY A 95 -0.94 0.48 -9.38
C GLY A 95 -1.31 1.39 -8.21
N ILE A 96 -0.78 1.08 -7.04
CA ILE A 96 -0.83 1.94 -5.87
C ILE A 96 0.54 2.57 -5.69
N ILE A 97 0.58 3.88 -5.52
CA ILE A 97 1.74 4.65 -5.14
C ILE A 97 1.61 4.92 -3.65
N ALA A 98 2.51 4.35 -2.86
CA ALA A 98 2.59 4.54 -1.42
C ALA A 98 3.79 5.44 -1.10
N ASP A 99 3.52 6.53 -0.39
CA ASP A 99 4.57 7.40 0.12
C ASP A 99 5.27 6.74 1.31
N VAL A 100 6.43 6.16 1.03
CA VAL A 100 7.37 5.59 2.01
C VAL A 100 8.71 6.31 1.97
N ALA A 101 8.71 7.53 1.41
CA ALA A 101 9.77 8.47 1.63
C ALA A 101 9.99 8.61 3.13
N GLN A 102 11.20 8.95 3.55
CA GLN A 102 11.62 8.99 4.95
C GLN A 102 10.91 10.13 5.73
N VAL A 103 9.59 10.03 5.88
CA VAL A 103 8.72 10.91 6.63
C VAL A 103 8.81 10.49 8.09
N LYS A 104 9.34 11.40 8.92
CA LYS A 104 9.21 11.35 10.37
C LYS A 104 7.73 11.34 10.75
N GLU A 105 7.14 10.16 10.90
CA GLU A 105 6.28 9.71 12.02
C GLU A 105 5.42 10.74 12.79
N ARG A 106 4.81 11.75 12.16
CA ARG A 106 3.85 12.63 12.86
C ARG A 106 2.64 12.89 11.99
N GLY A 107 1.65 12.00 12.02
CA GLY A 107 0.32 12.35 11.50
C GLY A 107 -0.69 11.24 11.25
N LEU A 108 -0.29 9.96 11.15
CA LEU A 108 -1.23 8.87 10.79
C LEU A 108 -1.99 8.25 11.97
N GLU A 109 -2.30 9.05 12.99
CA GLU A 109 -3.35 8.72 13.96
C GLU A 109 -4.75 9.12 13.45
N GLN A 110 -4.88 9.62 12.21
CA GLN A 110 -6.11 10.19 11.67
C GLN A 110 -6.76 9.35 10.55
N ALA A 111 -6.86 8.02 10.68
CA ALA A 111 -7.69 7.22 9.74
C ALA A 111 -8.37 5.99 10.35
N ILE A 112 -8.22 5.74 11.66
CA ILE A 112 -9.07 4.79 12.39
C ILE A 112 -10.16 5.52 13.16
N SER A 113 -10.95 6.33 12.47
CA SER A 113 -12.20 6.83 13.03
C SER A 113 -13.22 7.08 11.95
N GLU A 114 -13.71 5.99 11.34
CA GLU A 114 -15.08 6.00 10.87
C GLU A 114 -15.77 4.63 11.02
N ARG A 115 -16.30 4.37 12.21
CA ARG A 115 -17.68 3.91 12.33
C ARG A 115 -18.33 4.45 13.61
N SER A 116 -18.67 5.74 13.49
CA SER A 116 -19.80 6.52 14.02
C SER A 116 -20.56 6.12 15.32
N PRO A 117 -21.00 7.11 16.14
CA PRO A 117 -21.57 6.93 17.47
C PRO A 117 -23.10 6.76 17.47
N ARG A 118 -23.62 5.89 18.33
CA ARG A 118 -24.98 5.96 18.89
C ARG A 118 -24.87 5.37 20.30
N GLY A 119 -24.68 6.17 21.35
CA GLY A 119 -25.67 7.13 21.84
C GLY A 119 -26.54 6.38 22.84
N GLY A 120 -26.19 6.48 24.12
CA GLY A 120 -27.00 5.91 25.20
C GLY A 120 -28.25 6.73 25.44
N THR A 121 -29.36 6.05 25.73
CA THR A 121 -30.34 6.41 26.76
C THR A 121 -31.01 5.11 27.18
#